data_AF-A0A1S8C854-F1
#
_entry.id   AF-A0A1S8C854-F1
#
_cell.length_a   1.000
_cell.length_b   1.000
_cell.length_c   1.000
_cell.angle_alpha   90.00
_cell.angle_beta   90.00
_cell.angle_gamma   90.00
#
_symmetry.space_group_name_H-M   'P 1'
#
loop_
_entity.id
_entity.type
_entity.pdbx_description
1 polymer ?
#
loop_
_entity_poly.entity_id
_entity_poly.type
_entity_poly.pdbx_seq_one_letter_code
_entity_poly.pdbx_strand_id
1 'polypeptide(L)'
;MEMDLPALLPEVSLLAGAVVTLLAGSFLPRQRQWVARLVAVAALLTAGVAAALPLGDPARTVFGAFVVDTPTGIARLVVVASTLLVIGLGVEELAGQARESETYSLLLLSSLGAVVLAATDDLLVLAVGFLLSSIPLYALVGLGRDARAAEAALKTYLLGALSGILLLLGSSVLFGVAGSTAYAGLAGGLA
;
A
#
# COMPACT_ATOMS: atom_id res chain seq x y z
N MET A 1 -19.82 -17.06 -4.87
CA MET A 1 -18.56 -16.49 -4.38
C MET A 1 -17.48 -16.96 -5.35
N GLU A 2 -17.44 -16.34 -6.53
CA GLU A 2 -16.40 -16.63 -7.52
C GLU A 2 -15.09 -16.07 -6.97
N MET A 3 -14.10 -16.95 -6.82
CA MET A 3 -12.75 -16.55 -6.45
C MET A 3 -12.08 -15.93 -7.67
N ASP A 4 -12.39 -14.67 -7.94
CA ASP A 4 -11.72 -13.85 -8.95
C ASP A 4 -10.33 -13.44 -8.44
N LEU A 5 -9.49 -14.44 -8.16
CA LEU A 5 -8.07 -14.31 -7.86
C LEU A 5 -7.31 -13.40 -8.84
N PRO A 6 -7.58 -13.39 -10.17
CA PRO A 6 -6.89 -12.46 -11.06
C PRO A 6 -7.14 -10.97 -10.75
N ALA A 7 -8.26 -10.63 -10.08
CA ALA A 7 -8.57 -9.24 -9.74
C ALA A 7 -7.68 -8.67 -8.61
N LEU A 8 -6.99 -9.53 -7.86
CA LEU A 8 -6.03 -9.17 -6.80
C LEU A 8 -4.57 -9.24 -7.27
N LEU A 9 -4.33 -9.39 -8.58
CA LEU A 9 -2.97 -9.40 -9.13
C LEU A 9 -2.14 -8.15 -8.75
N PRO A 10 -2.68 -6.92 -8.75
CA PRO A 10 -1.93 -5.74 -8.32
C PRO A 10 -1.42 -5.88 -6.88
N GLU A 11 -2.29 -6.26 -5.94
CA GLU A 11 -1.95 -6.43 -4.52
C GLU A 11 -0.92 -7.54 -4.31
N VAL A 12 -1.15 -8.70 -4.93
CA VAL A 12 -0.25 -9.86 -4.81
C VAL A 12 1.12 -9.54 -5.40
N SER A 13 1.18 -8.83 -6.52
CA SER A 13 2.45 -8.45 -7.15
C SER A 13 3.27 -7.49 -6.28
N LEU A 14 2.64 -6.49 -5.67
CA LEU A 14 3.30 -5.56 -4.75
C LEU A 14 3.77 -6.27 -3.47
N LEU A 15 2.94 -7.14 -2.90
CA LEU A 15 3.30 -7.91 -1.71
C LEU A 15 4.47 -8.86 -1.99
N ALA A 16 4.39 -9.63 -3.08
CA ALA A 16 5.46 -10.53 -3.50
C ALA A 16 6.74 -9.74 -3.80
N GLY A 17 6.62 -8.61 -4.49
CA GLY A 17 7.73 -7.69 -4.72
C GLY A 17 8.38 -7.22 -3.44
N ALA A 18 7.60 -6.78 -2.44
CA ALA A 18 8.11 -6.32 -1.15
C ALA A 18 8.90 -7.42 -0.43
N VAL A 19 8.34 -8.63 -0.38
CA VAL A 19 8.99 -9.79 0.26
C VAL A 19 10.26 -10.18 -0.48
N VAL A 20 10.21 -10.32 -1.80
CA VAL A 20 11.39 -10.71 -2.60
C VAL A 20 12.48 -9.65 -2.51
N THR A 21 12.12 -8.36 -2.50
CA THR A 21 13.06 -7.25 -2.33
C THR A 21 13.74 -7.30 -0.95
N LEU A 22 12.98 -7.57 0.11
CA LEU A 22 13.50 -7.69 1.46
C LEU A 22 14.45 -8.89 1.60
N LEU A 23 14.05 -10.06 1.06
CA LEU A 23 14.87 -11.26 1.05
C LEU A 23 16.13 -11.06 0.21
N ALA A 24 16.01 -10.47 -0.98
CA ALA A 24 17.16 -10.12 -1.81
C ALA A 24 18.15 -9.25 -1.03
N GLY A 25 17.67 -8.26 -0.28
CA GLY A 25 18.48 -7.45 0.62
C GLY A 25 19.27 -8.24 1.66
N SER A 26 18.62 -9.24 2.27
CA SER A 26 19.22 -10.08 3.32
C SER A 26 20.21 -11.12 2.79
N PHE A 27 20.03 -11.60 1.56
CA PHE A 27 20.82 -12.71 0.99
C PHE A 27 21.83 -12.27 -0.08
N LEU A 28 21.71 -11.06 -0.66
CA LEU A 28 22.68 -10.56 -1.66
C LEU A 28 23.80 -9.72 -1.03
N PRO A 29 25.03 -9.84 -1.55
CA PRO A 29 26.12 -8.94 -1.18
C PRO A 29 25.81 -7.49 -1.57
N ARG A 30 26.35 -6.53 -0.81
CA ARG A 30 26.10 -5.08 -0.95
C ARG A 30 26.29 -4.53 -2.36
N GLN A 31 27.19 -5.12 -3.14
CA GLN A 31 27.48 -4.71 -4.52
C GLN A 31 26.35 -5.05 -5.51
N ARG A 32 25.41 -5.94 -5.13
CA ARG A 32 24.29 -6.39 -5.97
C ARG A 32 22.93 -5.88 -5.53
N GLN A 33 22.90 -4.88 -4.63
CA GLN A 33 21.66 -4.33 -4.10
C GLN A 33 20.78 -3.65 -5.18
N TRP A 34 21.36 -3.29 -6.33
CA TRP A 34 20.62 -2.86 -7.52
C TRP A 34 19.58 -3.88 -8.03
N VAL A 35 19.74 -5.17 -7.71
CA VAL A 35 18.75 -6.21 -8.03
C VAL A 35 17.44 -5.96 -7.27
N ALA A 36 17.50 -5.47 -6.04
CA ALA A 36 16.33 -5.12 -5.25
C ALA A 36 15.51 -4.00 -5.93
N ARG A 37 16.20 -3.01 -6.52
CA ARG A 37 15.56 -1.97 -7.35
C ARG A 37 14.82 -2.56 -8.54
N LEU A 38 15.46 -3.48 -9.26
CA LEU A 38 14.84 -4.10 -10.44
C LEU A 38 13.63 -4.94 -10.08
N VAL A 39 13.70 -5.70 -8.98
CA VAL A 39 12.55 -6.47 -8.47
C VAL A 39 11.41 -5.52 -8.12
N ALA A 40 11.69 -4.42 -7.44
CA ALA A 40 10.67 -3.45 -7.05
C ALA A 40 10.01 -2.78 -8.26
N VAL A 41 10.81 -2.35 -9.24
CA VAL A 41 10.29 -1.77 -10.50
C VAL A 41 9.49 -2.81 -11.27
N ALA A 42 9.97 -4.05 -11.37
CA ALA A 42 9.23 -5.12 -12.03
C ALA A 42 7.88 -5.41 -11.36
N ALA A 43 7.84 -5.45 -10.02
CA ALA A 43 6.59 -5.62 -9.26
C ALA A 43 5.61 -4.46 -9.48
N LEU A 44 6.10 -3.22 -9.54
CA LEU A 44 5.26 -2.05 -9.83
C LEU A 44 4.73 -2.06 -11.27
N LEU A 45 5.55 -2.44 -12.24
CA LEU A 45 5.13 -2.54 -13.64
C LEU A 45 4.10 -3.66 -13.83
N THR A 46 4.29 -4.82 -13.20
CA THR A 46 3.29 -5.90 -13.25
C THR A 46 1.99 -5.49 -12.57
N ALA A 47 2.05 -4.80 -11.43
CA ALA A 47 0.88 -4.22 -10.77
C ALA A 47 0.14 -3.22 -11.67
N GLY A 48 0.89 -2.33 -12.32
CA GLY A 48 0.33 -1.32 -13.23
C GLY A 48 -0.35 -1.93 -14.45
N VAL A 49 0.29 -2.91 -15.11
CA VAL A 49 -0.31 -3.63 -16.22
C VAL A 49 -1.57 -4.37 -15.75
N ALA A 50 -1.51 -5.08 -14.64
CA ALA A 50 -2.66 -5.79 -14.08
C ALA A 50 -3.83 -4.85 -13.72
N ALA A 51 -3.54 -3.64 -13.23
CA ALA A 51 -4.54 -2.62 -12.94
C ALA A 51 -5.13 -1.96 -14.19
N ALA A 52 -4.38 -1.89 -15.29
CA ALA A 52 -4.83 -1.28 -16.54
C ALA A 52 -5.72 -2.19 -17.39
N LEU A 53 -5.47 -3.51 -17.37
CA LEU A 53 -6.21 -4.48 -18.19
C LEU A 53 -7.74 -4.47 -17.99
N PRO A 54 -8.28 -4.42 -16.77
CA PRO A 54 -9.73 -4.42 -16.54
C PRO A 54 -10.35 -3.01 -16.59
N LEU A 55 -9.64 -1.97 -17.06
CA LEU A 55 -10.23 -0.64 -17.17
C LEU A 55 -11.38 -0.64 -18.20
N GLY A 56 -12.56 -0.19 -17.77
CA GLY A 56 -13.77 -0.22 -18.59
C GLY A 56 -14.59 -1.51 -18.48
N ASP A 57 -14.10 -2.52 -17.75
CA ASP A 57 -14.93 -3.67 -17.37
C ASP A 57 -16.03 -3.28 -16.37
N PRO A 58 -17.13 -4.04 -16.31
CA PRO A 58 -18.14 -3.86 -15.28
C PRO A 58 -17.54 -4.07 -13.89
N ALA A 59 -18.02 -3.29 -12.91
CA ALA A 59 -17.55 -3.37 -11.53
C ALA A 59 -17.73 -4.79 -10.96
N ARG A 60 -16.68 -5.30 -10.31
CA ARG A 60 -16.67 -6.64 -9.70
C ARG A 60 -16.39 -6.52 -8.21
N THR A 61 -17.11 -7.28 -7.41
CA THR A 61 -16.83 -7.36 -5.96
C THR A 61 -16.10 -8.66 -5.65
N VAL A 62 -14.90 -8.56 -5.11
CA VAL A 62 -14.04 -9.66 -4.71
C VAL A 62 -14.13 -9.81 -3.19
N PHE A 63 -14.33 -11.05 -2.71
CA PHE A 63 -14.46 -11.38 -1.28
C PHE A 63 -15.52 -10.57 -0.49
N GLY A 64 -16.44 -9.88 -1.16
CA GLY A 64 -17.48 -9.06 -0.51
C GLY A 64 -16.97 -7.81 0.20
N ALA A 65 -15.68 -7.46 0.08
CA ALA A 65 -15.06 -6.32 0.74
C ALA A 65 -14.10 -5.52 -0.18
N PHE A 66 -13.84 -6.02 -1.39
CA PHE A 66 -13.04 -5.33 -2.40
C PHE A 66 -13.88 -5.06 -3.64
N VAL A 67 -13.94 -3.81 -4.07
CA VAL A 67 -14.57 -3.40 -5.34
C VAL A 67 -13.46 -3.12 -6.34
N VAL A 68 -13.57 -3.74 -7.51
CA VAL A 68 -12.68 -3.50 -8.65
C VAL A 68 -13.52 -2.88 -9.75
N ASP A 69 -13.37 -1.57 -9.90
CA ASP A 69 -14.02 -0.75 -10.91
C ASP A 69 -13.01 0.19 -11.59
N THR A 70 -13.50 1.04 -12.49
CA THR A 70 -12.65 2.00 -13.21
C THR A 70 -11.98 3.02 -12.27
N PRO A 71 -12.68 3.64 -11.30
CA PRO A 71 -12.05 4.46 -10.25
C PRO A 71 -10.91 3.76 -9.51
N THR A 72 -11.12 2.54 -9.02
CA THR A 72 -10.10 1.76 -8.32
C THR A 72 -8.90 1.48 -9.23
N GLY A 73 -9.14 1.13 -10.50
CA GLY A 73 -8.09 0.94 -11.50
C GLY A 73 -7.24 2.19 -11.72
N ILE A 74 -7.88 3.36 -11.86
CA ILE A 74 -7.18 4.65 -12.01
C ILE A 74 -6.36 4.98 -10.75
N ALA A 75 -6.94 4.82 -9.56
CA ALA A 75 -6.25 5.08 -8.30
C ALA A 75 -5.02 4.16 -8.13
N ARG A 76 -5.13 2.88 -8.48
CA ARG A 76 -4.01 1.93 -8.52
C ARG A 76 -2.90 2.40 -9.46
N LEU A 77 -3.25 2.87 -10.66
CA LEU A 77 -2.27 3.40 -11.61
C LEU A 77 -1.57 4.67 -11.09
N VAL A 78 -2.31 5.57 -10.44
CA VAL A 78 -1.73 6.77 -9.81
C VAL A 78 -0.73 6.40 -8.73
N VAL A 79 -1.04 5.43 -7.87
CA VAL A 79 -0.13 4.95 -6.82
C VAL A 79 1.13 4.31 -7.42
N VAL A 80 0.97 3.44 -8.43
CA VAL A 80 2.09 2.79 -9.13
C VAL A 80 2.98 3.84 -9.79
N ALA A 81 2.40 4.78 -10.55
CA ALA A 81 3.14 5.85 -11.21
C ALA A 81 3.90 6.74 -10.21
N SER A 82 3.24 7.13 -9.11
CA SER A 82 3.85 7.95 -8.06
C SER A 82 5.03 7.22 -7.40
N THR A 83 4.88 5.92 -7.14
CA THR A 83 5.93 5.12 -6.50
C THR A 83 7.12 4.89 -7.44
N LEU A 84 6.86 4.66 -8.74
CA LEU A 84 7.91 4.61 -9.76
C LEU A 84 8.68 5.94 -9.87
N LEU A 85 7.96 7.07 -9.81
CA LEU A 85 8.59 8.39 -9.78
C LEU A 85 9.47 8.58 -8.54
N VAL A 86 8.99 8.22 -7.35
CA VAL A 86 9.77 8.28 -6.10
C VAL A 86 11.02 7.41 -6.20
N ILE A 87 10.91 6.17 -6.70
CA ILE A 87 12.07 5.30 -6.92
C ILE A 87 13.05 5.93 -7.91
N GLY A 88 12.55 6.49 -9.01
CA GLY A 88 13.37 7.14 -10.04
C GLY A 88 14.15 8.35 -9.52
N LEU A 89 13.50 9.22 -8.75
CA LEU A 89 14.12 10.39 -8.14
C LEU A 89 15.11 10.02 -7.04
N GLY A 90 14.81 8.96 -6.27
CA GLY A 90 15.65 8.49 -5.17
C GLY A 90 16.85 7.63 -5.59
N VAL A 91 17.03 7.31 -6.89
CA VAL A 91 18.09 6.40 -7.34
C VAL A 91 19.47 6.88 -6.91
N GLU A 92 19.80 8.16 -7.14
CA GLU A 92 21.13 8.69 -6.86
C GLU A 92 21.43 8.72 -5.36
N GLU A 93 20.40 8.94 -4.54
CA GLU A 93 20.52 8.94 -3.09
C GLU A 93 20.66 7.52 -2.53
N LEU A 94 19.94 6.55 -3.10
CA LEU A 94 19.84 5.18 -2.57
C LEU A 94 20.91 4.23 -3.14
N ALA A 95 21.38 4.47 -4.36
CA ALA A 95 22.26 3.53 -5.06
C ALA A 95 23.57 3.29 -4.30
N GLY A 96 23.86 2.02 -4.04
CA GLY A 96 25.10 1.61 -3.36
C GLY A 96 25.08 1.82 -1.85
N GLN A 97 23.98 2.34 -1.28
CA GLN A 97 23.78 2.30 0.16
C GLN A 97 23.45 0.87 0.62
N ALA A 98 23.87 0.52 1.84
CA ALA A 98 23.59 -0.80 2.43
C ALA A 98 22.10 -1.09 2.67
N ARG A 99 21.22 -0.11 2.46
CA ARG A 99 19.81 -0.11 2.86
C ARG A 99 18.86 0.07 1.68
N GLU A 100 19.41 0.05 0.48
CA GLU A 100 18.68 0.20 -0.77
C GLU A 100 17.49 -0.78 -0.84
N SER A 101 17.69 -2.05 -0.47
CA SER A 101 16.63 -3.06 -0.41
C SER A 101 15.53 -2.78 0.62
N GLU A 102 15.90 -2.29 1.81
CA GLU A 102 14.95 -1.95 2.88
C GLU A 102 14.01 -0.85 2.40
N THR A 103 14.56 0.22 1.80
CA THR A 103 13.78 1.34 1.29
C THR A 103 12.76 0.89 0.24
N TYR A 104 13.18 0.10 -0.74
CA TYR A 104 12.25 -0.37 -1.77
C TYR A 104 11.17 -1.30 -1.20
N SER A 105 11.52 -2.17 -0.25
CA SER A 105 10.52 -3.03 0.41
C SER A 105 9.47 -2.23 1.18
N LEU A 106 9.88 -1.16 1.88
CA LEU A 106 8.98 -0.28 2.61
C LEU A 106 8.10 0.55 1.66
N LEU A 107 8.65 1.02 0.53
CA LEU A 107 7.89 1.71 -0.51
C LEU A 107 6.81 0.79 -1.13
N LEU A 108 7.15 -0.46 -1.40
CA LEU A 108 6.19 -1.45 -1.92
C LEU A 108 5.09 -1.78 -0.90
N LEU A 109 5.42 -1.91 0.39
CA LEU A 109 4.41 -2.12 1.43
C LEU A 109 3.49 -0.90 1.60
N SER A 110 4.05 0.31 1.56
CA SER A 110 3.27 1.55 1.67
C SER A 110 2.32 1.70 0.46
N SER A 111 2.82 1.46 -0.75
CA SER A 111 1.99 1.49 -1.97
C SER A 111 0.93 0.38 -2.00
N LEU A 112 1.22 -0.82 -1.47
CA LEU A 112 0.22 -1.87 -1.28
C LEU A 112 -0.92 -1.39 -0.38
N GLY A 113 -0.62 -0.76 0.75
CA GLY A 113 -1.65 -0.18 1.63
C GLY A 113 -2.51 0.86 0.92
N ALA A 114 -1.89 1.75 0.13
CA ALA A 114 -2.61 2.75 -0.66
C ALA A 114 -3.50 2.14 -1.75
N VAL A 115 -3.05 1.06 -2.40
CA VAL A 115 -3.86 0.31 -3.37
C VAL A 115 -5.05 -0.37 -2.69
N VAL A 116 -4.86 -0.96 -1.51
CA VAL A 116 -5.95 -1.55 -0.71
C VAL A 116 -6.99 -0.50 -0.32
N LEU A 117 -6.55 0.70 0.10
CA LEU A 117 -7.44 1.82 0.40
C LEU A 117 -8.29 2.25 -0.80
N ALA A 118 -7.77 2.15 -2.02
CA ALA A 118 -8.51 2.52 -3.22
C ALA A 118 -9.56 1.48 -3.66
N ALA A 119 -9.49 0.26 -3.14
CA ALA A 119 -10.33 -0.86 -3.54
C ALA A 119 -11.29 -1.33 -2.45
N THR A 120 -11.15 -0.84 -1.22
CA THR A 120 -11.92 -1.31 -0.07
C THR A 120 -13.38 -0.83 -0.09
N ASP A 121 -14.29 -1.73 0.30
CA ASP A 121 -15.72 -1.45 0.51
C ASP A 121 -16.17 -1.79 1.95
N ASP A 122 -15.21 -2.00 2.85
CA ASP A 122 -15.43 -2.30 4.27
C ASP A 122 -14.56 -1.40 5.16
N LEU A 123 -15.11 -0.89 6.27
CA LEU A 123 -14.42 0.00 7.20
C LEU A 123 -13.21 -0.64 7.90
N LEU A 124 -13.25 -1.95 8.18
CA LEU A 124 -12.14 -2.66 8.79
C LEU A 124 -11.01 -2.84 7.79
N VAL A 125 -11.33 -3.20 6.55
CA VAL A 125 -10.34 -3.31 5.48
C VAL A 125 -9.73 -1.94 5.17
N LEU A 126 -10.52 -0.87 5.21
CA LEU A 126 -10.02 0.51 5.13
C LEU A 126 -9.03 0.83 6.26
N ALA A 127 -9.34 0.45 7.51
CA ALA A 127 -8.43 0.67 8.63
C ALA A 127 -7.12 -0.11 8.47
N VAL A 128 -7.17 -1.35 7.98
CA VAL A 128 -5.99 -2.16 7.68
C VAL A 128 -5.16 -1.54 6.56
N GLY A 129 -5.79 -1.08 5.47
CA GLY A 129 -5.12 -0.37 4.38
C GLY A 129 -4.41 0.89 4.85
N PHE A 130 -5.05 1.67 5.73
CA PHE A 130 -4.45 2.86 6.35
C PHE A 130 -3.21 2.53 7.17
N LEU A 131 -3.28 1.52 8.03
CA LEU A 131 -2.14 1.09 8.84
C LEU A 131 -1.00 0.54 7.97
N LEU A 132 -1.33 -0.27 6.96
CA LEU A 132 -0.36 -0.84 6.02
C LEU A 132 0.32 0.24 5.17
N SER A 133 -0.39 1.31 4.80
CA SER A 133 0.18 2.45 4.09
C SER A 133 1.12 3.27 4.99
N SER A 134 0.77 3.41 6.27
CA SER A 134 1.40 4.40 7.14
C SER A 134 2.59 3.87 7.94
N ILE A 135 2.54 2.63 8.44
CA ILE A 135 3.64 2.06 9.23
C ILE A 135 4.97 2.03 8.46
N PRO A 136 5.02 1.55 7.19
CA PRO A 136 6.25 1.57 6.39
C PRO A 136 6.70 3.00 6.09
N LEU A 137 5.75 3.93 5.90
CA LEU A 137 6.06 5.33 5.67
C LEU A 137 6.78 5.96 6.86
N TYR A 138 6.39 5.65 8.09
CA TYR A 138 7.09 6.14 9.29
C TYR A 138 8.53 5.63 9.35
N ALA A 139 8.76 4.38 8.96
CA ALA A 139 10.11 3.81 8.86
C ALA A 139 10.95 4.49 7.75
N LEU A 140 10.33 4.84 6.62
CA LEU A 140 10.95 5.60 5.53
C LEU A 140 11.33 7.04 5.98
N VAL A 141 10.50 7.70 6.78
CA VAL A 141 10.86 9.03 7.34
C VAL A 141 12.05 8.93 8.30
N GLY A 142 12.11 7.86 9.10
CA GLY A 142 13.22 7.61 10.04
C GLY A 142 14.50 7.08 9.39
N LEU A 143 14.55 6.97 8.07
CA LEU A 143 15.61 6.28 7.35
C LEU A 143 16.97 6.98 7.57
N GLY A 144 17.02 8.30 7.73
CA GLY A 144 18.26 9.07 7.90
C GLY A 144 19.07 8.79 9.19
N ARG A 145 18.43 8.24 10.24
CA ARG A 145 19.04 7.90 11.56
C ARG A 145 19.81 9.06 12.25
N ASP A 146 19.58 10.30 11.86
CA ASP A 146 20.03 11.47 12.59
C ASP A 146 18.93 11.97 13.55
N ALA A 147 19.28 12.90 14.46
CA ALA A 147 18.32 13.43 15.43
C ALA A 147 17.09 14.05 14.75
N ARG A 148 17.27 14.66 13.57
CA ARG A 148 16.19 15.26 12.78
C ARG A 148 15.27 14.20 12.17
N ALA A 149 15.80 13.13 11.57
CA ALA A 149 14.97 12.04 11.07
C ALA A 149 14.23 11.31 12.21
N ALA A 150 14.86 11.16 13.37
CA ALA A 150 14.20 10.57 14.55
C ALA A 150 13.03 11.44 15.04
N GLU A 151 13.23 12.76 15.14
CA GLU A 151 12.18 13.70 15.50
C GLU A 151 11.05 13.73 14.45
N ALA A 152 11.40 13.75 13.16
CA ALA A 152 10.44 13.72 12.07
C ALA A 152 9.61 12.44 12.09
N ALA A 153 10.25 11.27 12.22
CA ALA A 153 9.56 9.98 12.29
C ALA A 153 8.61 9.91 13.50
N LEU A 154 9.05 10.41 14.67
CA LEU A 154 8.20 10.47 15.86
C LEU A 154 6.98 11.39 15.64
N LYS A 155 7.17 12.57 15.06
CA LYS A 155 6.08 13.52 14.77
C LYS A 155 5.08 12.92 13.77
N THR A 156 5.56 12.33 12.69
CA THR A 156 4.72 11.68 11.67
C THR A 156 3.97 10.48 12.26
N TYR A 157 4.64 9.66 13.08
CA TYR A 157 4.01 8.55 13.79
C TYR A 157 2.92 9.02 14.74
N LEU A 158 3.16 10.04 15.57
CA LEU A 158 2.16 10.55 16.51
C LEU A 158 0.94 11.12 15.79
N LEU A 159 1.14 11.88 14.71
CA LEU A 159 0.06 12.43 13.92
C LEU A 159 -0.77 11.30 13.28
N GLY A 160 -0.11 10.33 12.67
CA GLY A 160 -0.81 9.23 12.03
C GLY A 160 -1.44 8.23 13.02
N ALA A 161 -0.86 8.05 14.21
CA ALA A 161 -1.47 7.29 15.30
C ALA A 161 -2.75 7.97 15.81
N LEU A 162 -2.74 9.29 15.98
CA LEU A 162 -3.94 10.05 16.33
C LEU A 162 -5.02 9.90 15.24
N SER A 163 -4.65 10.05 13.96
CA SER A 163 -5.57 9.83 12.84
C SER A 163 -6.11 8.39 12.81
N GLY A 164 -5.28 7.40 13.08
CA GLY A 164 -5.69 5.99 13.16
C GLY A 164 -6.67 5.72 14.30
N ILE A 165 -6.45 6.33 15.47
CA ILE A 165 -7.38 6.25 16.61
C ILE A 165 -8.72 6.88 16.24
N LEU A 166 -8.72 8.08 15.65
CA LEU A 166 -9.95 8.74 15.21
C LEU A 166 -10.69 7.93 14.14
N LEU A 167 -9.96 7.34 13.20
CA LEU A 167 -10.52 6.46 12.18
C LEU A 167 -11.21 5.25 12.80
N LEU A 168 -10.52 4.52 13.69
CA LEU A 168 -11.08 3.35 14.37
C LEU A 168 -12.25 3.71 15.29
N LEU A 169 -12.18 4.85 15.97
CA LEU A 169 -13.28 5.37 16.79
C LEU A 169 -14.51 5.66 15.91
N GLY A 170 -14.33 6.37 14.80
CA GLY A 170 -15.40 6.65 13.84
C GLY A 170 -16.01 5.37 13.28
N SER A 171 -15.17 4.42 12.85
CA SER A 171 -15.62 3.12 12.36
C SER A 171 -16.40 2.34 13.42
N SER A 172 -15.98 2.40 14.69
CA SER A 172 -16.67 1.73 15.80
C SER A 172 -18.04 2.35 16.08
N VAL A 173 -18.17 3.68 16.01
CA VAL A 173 -19.46 4.38 16.16
C VAL A 173 -20.41 4.03 15.02
N LEU A 174 -19.93 4.08 13.77
CA LEU A 174 -20.73 3.73 12.59
C LEU A 174 -21.21 2.27 12.66
N PHE A 175 -20.31 1.36 13.04
CA PHE A 175 -20.66 -0.04 13.28
C PHE A 175 -21.70 -0.20 14.40
N GLY A 176 -21.54 0.54 15.51
CA GLY A 176 -22.48 0.49 16.64
C GLY A 176 -23.90 0.95 16.28
N VAL A 177 -24.03 1.88 15.33
CA VAL A 177 -25.34 2.39 14.87
C VAL A 177 -25.94 1.49 13.78
N ALA A 178 -25.16 1.15 12.75
CA ALA A 178 -25.67 0.46 11.56
C ALA A 178 -25.58 -1.08 11.64
N GLY A 179 -24.80 -1.63 12.56
CA GLY A 179 -24.62 -3.08 12.74
C GLY A 179 -23.78 -3.78 11.66
N SER A 180 -23.13 -3.03 10.77
CA SER A 180 -22.31 -3.54 9.65
C SER A 180 -21.05 -2.70 9.45
N THR A 181 -19.98 -3.32 8.95
CA THR A 181 -18.74 -2.64 8.56
C THR A 181 -18.63 -2.43 7.05
N ALA A 182 -19.39 -3.19 6.26
CA ALA A 182 -19.49 -3.04 4.82
C ALA A 182 -20.27 -1.77 4.46
N TYR A 183 -19.82 -1.04 3.44
CA TYR A 183 -20.38 0.26 3.05
C TYR A 183 -21.84 0.16 2.63
N ALA A 184 -22.22 -0.90 1.92
CA ALA A 184 -23.62 -1.16 1.57
C ALA A 184 -24.51 -1.32 2.82
N GLY A 185 -24.01 -1.99 3.86
CA GLY A 185 -24.72 -2.16 5.13
C GLY A 185 -24.82 -0.85 5.92
N LEU A 186 -23.77 -0.03 5.90
CA LEU A 186 -23.79 1.32 6.49
C LEU A 186 -24.82 2.22 5.81
N ALA A 187 -24.84 2.22 4.48
CA ALA A 187 -25.79 3.02 3.70
C ALA A 187 -27.25 2.65 4.03
N GLY A 188 -27.54 1.36 4.23
CA GLY A 188 -28.87 0.90 4.63
C GLY A 188 -29.22 1.15 6.10
N GLY A 189 -28.25 1.06 7.01
CA GLY A 189 -28.47 1.24 8.45
C GLY A 189 -28.50 2.70 8.94
N LEU A 190 -28.03 3.64 8.11
CA LEU A 190 -28.00 5.08 8.40
C LEU A 190 -29.10 5.88 7.68
N ALA A 191 -29.83 5.25 6.76
CA ALA A 191 -30.98 5.83 6.05
C ALA A 191 -32.26 5.73 6.91
#